data_AF-A0A919MLD4-F1
#
_entry.id   AF-A0A919MLD4-F1
#
_cell.length_a   1.000
_cell.length_b   1.000
_cell.length_c   1.000
_cell.angle_alpha   90.00
_cell.angle_beta   90.00
_cell.angle_gamma   90.00
#
_symmetry.space_group_name_H-M   'P 1'
#
loop_
_entity.id
_entity.type
_entity.pdbx_description
1 polymer ?
#
loop_
_entity_poly.entity_id
_entity_poly.type
_entity_poly.pdbx_seq_one_letter_code
_entity_poly.pdbx_strand_id
1 'polypeptide(L)'
;MTAIIRRALLTATATAAAAATTLGVPATAAFAQAAPCVQNIAVINNGAYEMSFAVASRTGITSTPTSTYLINNFRLVDLTATPIPEGSDVRPVVTATAGNTEPATDFVSFCANGQTATYSATGTTLDVQVTLQR
;
A
#
# COMPACT_ATOMS: atom_id res chain seq x y z
N MET A 1 64.77 -30.69 -22.22
CA MET A 1 64.11 -31.59 -23.18
C MET A 1 62.80 -32.06 -22.53
N THR A 2 61.70 -31.30 -22.63
CA THR A 2 60.57 -31.52 -23.58
C THR A 2 60.03 -32.96 -23.46
N ALA A 3 58.80 -33.25 -23.02
CA ALA A 3 57.54 -32.78 -23.60
C ALA A 3 56.28 -33.28 -22.81
N ILE A 4 55.29 -32.39 -22.69
CA ILE A 4 53.88 -32.55 -23.09
C ILE A 4 52.91 -33.46 -22.28
N ILE A 5 52.10 -32.75 -21.48
CA ILE A 5 50.64 -32.81 -21.22
C ILE A 5 49.82 -33.84 -22.03
N ARG A 6 49.02 -34.66 -21.34
CA ARG A 6 47.73 -35.17 -21.86
C ARG A 6 46.63 -35.13 -20.79
N ARG A 7 45.60 -34.32 -21.07
CA ARG A 7 44.29 -34.29 -20.42
C ARG A 7 43.45 -35.51 -20.87
N ALA A 8 42.72 -36.14 -19.95
CA ALA A 8 41.52 -36.93 -20.25
C ALA A 8 40.63 -36.94 -18.99
N LEU A 9 39.61 -36.08 -19.01
CA LEU A 9 38.17 -36.41 -19.03
C LEU A 9 37.58 -36.93 -17.72
N LEU A 10 36.64 -36.10 -17.24
CA LEU A 10 35.70 -36.32 -16.16
C LEU A 10 34.96 -37.66 -16.28
N THR A 11 34.78 -38.34 -15.16
CA THR A 11 33.69 -39.31 -14.95
C THR A 11 32.86 -38.83 -13.76
N ALA A 12 31.69 -38.29 -14.09
CA ALA A 12 30.64 -37.98 -13.13
C ALA A 12 30.00 -39.28 -12.66
N THR A 13 29.91 -39.48 -11.35
CA THR A 13 28.98 -40.45 -10.75
C THR A 13 28.02 -39.67 -9.87
N ALA A 14 26.83 -39.46 -10.40
CA ALA A 14 25.69 -38.92 -9.68
C ALA A 14 25.16 -40.01 -8.74
N THR A 15 25.15 -39.74 -7.44
CA THR A 15 24.39 -40.52 -6.46
C THR A 15 23.11 -39.74 -6.14
N ALA A 16 21.98 -40.40 -6.41
CA ALA A 16 20.64 -39.91 -6.17
C ALA A 16 20.17 -40.31 -4.76
N ALA A 17 19.69 -39.34 -3.98
CA ALA A 17 18.74 -39.47 -2.85
C ALA A 17 18.66 -38.08 -2.18
N ALA A 18 17.53 -37.46 -1.85
CA ALA A 18 16.15 -37.84 -1.84
C ALA A 18 15.33 -36.59 -2.22
N ALA A 19 14.39 -36.73 -3.15
CA ALA A 19 13.44 -35.66 -3.46
C ALA A 19 12.39 -35.62 -2.35
N ALA A 20 12.59 -34.75 -1.37
CA ALA A 20 11.49 -34.28 -0.53
C ALA A 20 10.55 -33.49 -1.45
N THR A 21 9.43 -34.09 -1.85
CA THR A 21 8.33 -33.38 -2.49
C THR A 21 7.70 -32.46 -1.46
N THR A 22 8.29 -31.27 -1.29
CA THR A 22 7.55 -30.14 -0.73
C THR A 22 6.44 -29.85 -1.73
N LEU A 23 5.19 -30.05 -1.29
CA LEU A 23 4.01 -29.56 -1.99
C LEU A 23 4.18 -28.05 -2.07
N GLY A 24 4.70 -27.58 -3.20
CA GLY A 24 4.77 -26.17 -3.54
C GLY A 24 3.36 -25.64 -3.65
N VAL A 25 2.86 -25.04 -2.57
CA VAL A 25 1.76 -24.10 -2.66
C VAL A 25 2.20 -23.06 -3.69
N PRO A 26 1.45 -22.85 -4.79
CA PRO A 26 1.83 -21.81 -5.73
C PRO A 26 1.84 -20.49 -4.96
N ALA A 27 3.00 -19.84 -4.90
CA ALA A 27 3.10 -18.50 -4.39
C ALA A 27 2.20 -17.64 -5.28
N THR A 28 1.02 -17.26 -4.78
CA THR A 28 0.17 -16.26 -5.41
C THR A 28 1.05 -15.05 -5.66
N ALA A 29 1.18 -14.67 -6.94
CA ALA A 29 1.97 -13.51 -7.33
C ALA A 29 1.50 -12.31 -6.50
N ALA A 30 2.40 -11.75 -5.69
CA ALA A 30 2.14 -10.50 -5.00
C ALA A 30 1.83 -9.46 -6.08
N PHE A 31 0.65 -8.84 -6.01
CA PHE A 31 0.36 -7.68 -6.85
C PHE A 31 1.45 -6.63 -6.61
N ALA A 32 1.88 -5.94 -7.67
CA ALA A 32 2.81 -4.84 -7.52
C ALA A 32 2.20 -3.81 -6.56
N GLN A 33 2.84 -3.62 -5.41
CA GLN A 33 2.39 -2.70 -4.35
C GLN A 33 2.30 -1.28 -4.89
N ALA A 34 1.27 -0.54 -4.47
CA ALA A 34 1.12 0.86 -4.85
C ALA A 34 2.28 1.70 -4.28
N ALA A 35 2.77 2.70 -5.03
CA ALA A 35 3.79 3.62 -4.56
C ALA A 35 3.16 5.02 -4.30
N PRO A 36 3.62 5.76 -3.28
CA PRO A 36 4.67 5.45 -2.32
C PRO A 36 4.27 4.46 -1.21
N CYS A 37 5.27 4.01 -0.44
CA CYS A 37 5.16 3.15 0.73
C CYS A 37 5.25 4.03 2.00
N VAL A 38 4.18 4.08 2.80
CA VAL A 38 3.97 5.07 3.87
C VAL A 38 3.30 4.49 5.11
N GLN A 39 3.51 5.11 6.27
CA GLN A 39 2.86 4.73 7.52
C GLN A 39 1.62 5.57 7.82
N ASN A 40 1.66 6.85 7.48
CA ASN A 40 0.64 7.81 7.87
C ASN A 40 -0.11 8.33 6.64
N ILE A 41 -1.42 8.52 6.78
CA ILE A 41 -2.25 9.19 5.77
C ILE A 41 -2.72 10.51 6.35
N ALA A 42 -2.31 11.61 5.72
CA ALA A 42 -2.83 12.93 6.00
C ALA A 42 -3.80 13.36 4.90
N VAL A 43 -4.95 13.93 5.27
CA VAL A 43 -5.89 14.50 4.31
C VAL A 43 -6.17 15.96 4.67
N ILE A 44 -5.80 16.86 3.77
CA ILE A 44 -6.06 18.30 3.87
C ILE A 44 -7.42 18.58 3.23
N ASN A 45 -8.29 19.28 3.94
CA ASN A 45 -9.55 19.75 3.40
C ASN A 45 -9.35 21.12 2.74
N ASN A 46 -9.34 21.16 1.41
CA ASN A 46 -9.34 22.36 0.59
C ASN A 46 -10.69 22.56 -0.13
N GLY A 47 -11.72 21.77 0.21
CA GLY A 47 -13.06 21.85 -0.33
C GLY A 47 -13.95 22.81 0.47
N ALA A 48 -15.01 23.31 -0.17
CA ALA A 48 -15.95 24.25 0.44
C ALA A 48 -16.98 23.54 1.35
N TYR A 49 -16.53 22.69 2.27
CA TYR A 49 -17.37 21.88 3.15
C TYR A 49 -16.65 21.43 4.41
N GLU A 50 -17.41 20.98 5.41
CA GLU A 50 -16.90 20.24 6.56
C GLU A 50 -16.83 18.75 6.22
N MET A 51 -15.78 18.02 6.64
CA MET A 51 -15.60 16.61 6.30
C MET A 51 -14.97 15.76 7.39
N SER A 52 -15.09 14.44 7.26
CA SER A 52 -14.28 13.44 7.95
C SER A 52 -13.72 12.45 6.92
N PHE A 53 -12.74 11.62 7.30
CA PHE A 53 -12.32 10.51 6.43
C PHE A 53 -11.96 9.26 7.23
N ALA A 54 -12.04 8.11 6.56
CA ALA A 54 -11.44 6.86 7.01
C ALA A 54 -10.42 6.38 5.96
N VAL A 55 -9.50 5.52 6.33
CA VAL A 55 -8.61 4.86 5.36
C VAL A 55 -9.16 3.48 5.06
N ALA A 56 -9.24 3.12 3.77
CA ALA A 56 -9.71 1.82 3.30
C ALA A 56 -8.62 1.10 2.52
N SER A 57 -8.45 -0.19 2.79
CA SER A 57 -7.62 -1.08 1.97
C SER A 57 -8.37 -1.57 0.72
N ARG A 58 -7.64 -2.08 -0.28
CA ARG A 58 -8.25 -2.80 -1.43
C ARG A 58 -9.10 -4.00 -1.02
N THR A 59 -8.80 -4.61 0.11
CA THR A 59 -9.53 -5.78 0.65
C THR A 59 -10.79 -5.40 1.43
N GLY A 60 -11.09 -4.11 1.57
CA GLY A 60 -12.27 -3.60 2.25
C GLY A 60 -12.12 -3.43 3.77
N ILE A 61 -10.91 -3.61 4.31
CA ILE A 61 -10.62 -3.31 5.72
C ILE A 61 -10.51 -1.79 5.87
N THR A 62 -11.21 -1.23 6.86
CA THR A 62 -11.26 0.22 7.07
C THR A 62 -10.77 0.61 8.46
N SER A 63 -10.11 1.76 8.57
CA SER A 63 -9.87 2.42 9.85
C SER A 63 -11.17 2.98 10.43
N THR A 64 -11.13 3.35 11.71
CA THR A 64 -12.14 4.26 12.27
C THR A 64 -12.07 5.61 11.54
N PRO A 65 -13.21 6.25 11.26
CA PRO A 65 -13.22 7.62 10.73
C PRO A 65 -12.59 8.63 11.70
N THR A 66 -11.98 9.67 11.17
CA THR A 66 -11.52 10.81 11.96
C THR A 66 -12.70 11.60 12.53
N SER A 67 -12.44 12.48 13.50
CA SER A 67 -13.38 13.55 13.81
C SER A 67 -13.59 14.46 12.59
N THR A 68 -14.74 15.12 12.55
CA THR A 68 -15.05 16.09 11.50
C THR A 68 -14.18 17.34 11.62
N TYR A 69 -13.85 17.97 10.49
CA TYR A 69 -13.00 19.15 10.42
C TYR A 69 -13.34 20.06 9.22
N LEU A 70 -13.09 21.35 9.41
CA LEU A 70 -13.42 22.41 8.47
C LEU A 70 -12.35 22.57 7.37
N ILE A 71 -12.66 23.41 6.38
CA ILE A 71 -11.73 23.85 5.33
C ILE A 71 -10.41 24.37 5.92
N ASN A 72 -9.32 24.22 5.16
CA ASN A 72 -7.94 24.58 5.49
C ASN A 72 -7.37 23.87 6.73
N ASN A 73 -8.00 22.80 7.18
CA ASN A 73 -7.50 21.93 8.24
C ASN A 73 -7.16 20.55 7.68
N PHE A 74 -6.38 19.78 8.45
CA PHE A 74 -6.06 18.41 8.12
C PHE A 74 -6.26 17.48 9.33
N ARG A 75 -6.36 16.18 9.03
CA ARG A 75 -6.25 15.11 10.01
C ARG A 75 -5.27 14.06 9.50
N LEU A 76 -4.67 13.35 10.45
CA LEU A 76 -3.69 12.31 10.21
C LEU A 76 -4.19 10.99 10.81
N VAL A 77 -4.03 9.91 10.07
CA VAL A 77 -4.28 8.54 10.52
C VAL A 77 -2.95 7.78 10.47
N ASP A 78 -2.52 7.27 11.61
CA ASP A 78 -1.41 6.32 11.72
C ASP A 78 -1.92 4.91 11.46
N LEU A 79 -1.47 4.29 10.36
CA LEU A 79 -1.96 2.98 9.94
C LEU A 79 -1.54 1.86 10.89
N THR A 80 -0.47 2.04 11.67
CA THR A 80 -0.05 1.04 12.68
C THR A 80 -1.04 0.91 13.83
N ALA A 81 -1.88 1.93 14.04
CA ALA A 81 -2.95 1.95 15.04
C ALA A 81 -4.31 1.48 14.47
N THR A 82 -4.33 0.94 13.26
CA THR A 82 -5.56 0.47 12.57
C THR A 82 -5.53 -1.05 12.39
N PRO A 83 -6.67 -1.70 12.08
CA PRO A 83 -6.69 -3.12 11.76
C PRO A 83 -6.12 -3.45 10.37
N ILE A 84 -5.69 -2.46 9.59
CA ILE A 84 -5.16 -2.67 8.23
C ILE A 84 -3.75 -3.26 8.34
N PRO A 85 -3.48 -4.43 7.76
CA PRO A 85 -2.15 -5.04 7.84
C PRO A 85 -1.15 -4.34 6.91
N GLU A 86 0.12 -4.31 7.34
CA GLU A 86 1.23 -3.82 6.52
C GLU A 86 1.31 -4.57 5.18
N GLY A 87 1.75 -3.89 4.13
CA GLY A 87 1.73 -4.39 2.75
C GLY A 87 0.39 -4.20 2.03
N SER A 88 -0.64 -3.69 2.71
CA SER A 88 -1.92 -3.35 2.07
C SER A 88 -1.81 -2.08 1.24
N ASP A 89 -2.40 -2.12 0.04
CA ASP A 89 -2.71 -0.91 -0.70
C ASP A 89 -3.91 -0.20 -0.06
N VAL A 90 -3.74 1.06 0.31
CA VAL A 90 -4.73 1.87 1.02
C VAL A 90 -4.98 3.21 0.33
N ARG A 91 -6.13 3.81 0.63
CA ARG A 91 -6.50 5.17 0.23
C ARG A 91 -7.47 5.78 1.24
N PRO A 92 -7.52 7.12 1.39
CA PRO A 92 -8.57 7.74 2.16
C PRO A 92 -9.93 7.68 1.43
N VAL A 93 -10.99 7.61 2.21
CA VAL A 93 -12.39 7.75 1.80
C VAL A 93 -12.97 8.92 2.57
N VAL A 94 -13.22 10.01 1.86
CA VAL A 94 -13.68 11.28 2.41
C VAL A 94 -15.19 11.29 2.44
N THR A 95 -15.78 11.74 3.55
CA THR A 95 -17.22 12.01 3.65
C THR A 95 -17.43 13.49 3.93
N ALA A 96 -18.07 14.18 2.97
CA ALA A 96 -18.52 15.54 3.17
C ALA A 96 -19.78 15.56 4.03
N THR A 97 -19.85 16.50 4.97
CA THR A 97 -21.01 16.66 5.86
C THR A 97 -22.22 17.08 5.03
N ALA A 98 -23.31 16.32 5.15
CA ALA A 98 -24.52 16.47 4.33
C ALA A 98 -24.25 16.40 2.81
N GLY A 99 -23.19 15.69 2.40
CA GLY A 99 -22.78 15.54 1.01
C GLY A 99 -22.40 14.10 0.65
N ASN A 100 -21.59 13.97 -0.39
CA ASN A 100 -21.13 12.70 -0.91
C ASN A 100 -19.96 12.12 -0.10
N THR A 101 -19.81 10.80 -0.22
CA THR A 101 -18.65 10.07 0.25
C THR A 101 -17.86 9.58 -0.95
N GLU A 102 -16.61 10.02 -1.09
CA GLU A 102 -15.78 9.72 -2.25
C GLU A 102 -14.40 9.19 -1.83
N PRO A 103 -13.93 8.07 -2.42
CA PRO A 103 -12.58 7.58 -2.25
C PRO A 103 -11.58 8.43 -3.05
N ALA A 104 -10.33 8.48 -2.58
CA ALA A 104 -9.25 8.95 -3.43
C ALA A 104 -9.01 8.02 -4.63
N THR A 105 -8.60 8.61 -5.74
CA THR A 105 -8.27 7.85 -6.96
C THR A 105 -7.00 7.01 -6.75
N ASP A 106 -5.98 7.61 -6.13
CA ASP A 106 -4.67 7.00 -5.95
C ASP A 106 -4.56 6.17 -4.66
N PHE A 107 -4.01 4.98 -4.80
CA PHE A 107 -3.59 4.15 -3.68
C PHE A 107 -2.13 4.40 -3.32
N VAL A 108 -1.80 4.17 -2.05
CA VAL A 108 -0.43 4.06 -1.53
C VAL A 108 -0.28 2.74 -0.79
N SER A 109 0.95 2.27 -0.62
CA SER A 109 1.22 1.08 0.19
C SER A 109 1.37 1.43 1.65
N PHE A 110 0.75 0.67 2.54
CA PHE A 110 1.05 0.73 3.97
C PHE A 110 2.39 0.05 4.26
N CYS A 111 3.32 0.80 4.86
CA CYS A 111 4.58 0.35 5.44
C CYS A 111 4.83 1.04 6.78
N ALA A 112 5.28 0.33 7.82
CA ALA A 112 5.57 0.90 9.13
C ALA A 112 6.93 1.61 9.16
N ASN A 113 7.05 2.71 8.41
CA ASN A 113 8.31 3.41 8.13
C ASN A 113 8.33 4.90 8.55
N GLY A 114 7.30 5.37 9.25
CA GLY A 114 7.12 6.77 9.66
C GLY A 114 6.82 7.78 8.54
N GLN A 115 6.85 7.38 7.27
CA GLN A 115 6.56 8.28 6.14
C GLN A 115 5.08 8.62 6.08
N THR A 116 4.75 9.78 5.50
CA THR A 116 3.37 10.27 5.37
C THR A 116 3.01 10.50 3.91
N ALA A 117 1.89 9.94 3.46
CA ALA A 117 1.26 10.37 2.22
C ALA A 117 0.22 11.45 2.53
N THR A 118 0.27 12.54 1.77
CA THR A 118 -0.66 13.66 1.91
C THR A 118 -1.63 13.68 0.75
N TYR A 119 -2.93 13.70 1.05
CA TYR A 119 -4.00 13.87 0.08
C TYR A 119 -4.65 15.24 0.25
N SER A 120 -5.17 15.80 -0.84
CA SER A 120 -5.98 17.01 -0.84
C SER A 120 -7.41 16.65 -1.25
N ALA A 121 -8.37 16.96 -0.38
CA ALA A 121 -9.78 16.95 -0.71
C ALA A 121 -10.21 18.34 -1.21
N THR A 122 -10.87 18.42 -2.36
CA THR A 122 -11.31 19.68 -2.99
C THR A 122 -12.77 19.56 -3.44
N GLY A 123 -13.28 20.60 -4.11
CA GLY A 123 -14.62 20.61 -4.69
C GLY A 123 -15.70 21.09 -3.73
N THR A 124 -16.91 20.54 -3.88
CA THR A 124 -18.11 20.89 -3.10
C THR A 124 -18.70 19.66 -2.40
N THR A 125 -19.72 19.84 -1.55
CA THR A 125 -20.37 18.72 -0.86
C THR A 125 -20.92 17.65 -1.79
N LEU A 126 -21.33 18.00 -3.02
CA LEU A 126 -21.91 17.07 -4.00
C LEU A 126 -20.95 16.68 -5.13
N ASP A 127 -19.74 17.23 -5.12
CA ASP A 127 -18.68 16.94 -6.08
C ASP A 127 -17.34 16.96 -5.33
N VAL A 128 -17.12 15.90 -4.57
CA VAL A 128 -15.94 15.71 -3.73
C VAL A 128 -14.85 15.08 -4.57
N GLN A 129 -13.67 15.68 -4.58
CA GLN A 129 -12.51 15.18 -5.30
C GLN A 129 -11.36 14.97 -4.32
N VAL A 130 -10.67 13.84 -4.38
CA VAL A 130 -9.56 13.52 -3.45
C VAL A 130 -8.35 13.00 -4.21
N THR A 131 -7.24 13.72 -4.13
CA THR A 131 -6.03 13.43 -4.92
C THR A 131 -4.77 13.36 -4.05
N LEU A 132 -3.86 12.45 -4.39
CA LEU A 132 -2.55 12.36 -3.75
C LEU A 132 -1.69 13.55 -4.15
N GLN A 133 -1.07 14.22 -3.18
CA GLN A 133 -0.09 15.27 -3.40
C GLN A 133 1.28 14.63 -3.66
N ARG A 134 1.94 15.02 -4.74
CA ARG A 134 3.28 14.54 -5.13
C ARG A 134 4.31 15.64 -4.98
#